data_AF-A0A662UMG6-F1
#
_entry.id   AF-A0A662UMG6-F1
#
_cell.length_a   1.000
_cell.length_b   1.000
_cell.length_c   1.000
_cell.angle_alpha   90.00
_cell.angle_beta   90.00
_cell.angle_gamma   90.00
#
_symmetry.space_group_name_H-M   'P 1'
#
loop_
_entity.id
_entity.type
_entity.pdbx_description
1 polymer ?
#
loop_
_entity_poly.entity_id
_entity_poly.type
_entity_poly.pdbx_seq_one_letter_code
_entity_poly.pdbx_strand_id
1 'polypeptide(L)'
;MEFILYQNHAFSRKKAYDRVNVFVQRCGFMERQNTSSINRLLGLLGIIAVILAWLSILLAIIVSGCFNIVSMALSDLGDWVSACNGDPLCISMCNRLSEPIFNYGLIISGTLLAITTMGLYKFSKSYPIFITVAGITLALIGFLPERFGIYHFMSALAFFLTLLIAMIVYSVINRRKGLLSKMTLILAFVSFIGLVLFIAIELGFIDLGYAIPEIIGALPASIWISLLFYNYLIKRS
;
A
#
# COMPACT_ATOMS: atom_id res chain seq x y z
N MET A 1 -39.43 60.42 9.84
CA MET A 1 -39.41 59.57 8.63
C MET A 1 -38.06 58.85 8.45
N GLU A 2 -36.93 59.50 8.76
CA GLU A 2 -35.58 58.89 8.66
C GLU A 2 -35.32 57.67 9.57
N PHE A 3 -35.90 57.64 10.77
CA PHE A 3 -35.67 56.54 11.73
C PHE A 3 -36.21 55.17 11.24
N ILE A 4 -37.31 55.20 10.48
CA ILE A 4 -37.95 54.00 9.91
C ILE A 4 -37.12 53.45 8.74
N LEU A 5 -36.56 54.34 7.91
CA LEU A 5 -35.66 53.96 6.82
C LEU A 5 -34.38 53.32 7.35
N TYR A 6 -33.81 53.84 8.44
CA TYR A 6 -32.60 53.29 9.05
C TYR A 6 -32.81 51.88 9.63
N GLN A 7 -33.95 51.66 10.32
CA GLN A 7 -34.31 50.33 10.83
C GLN A 7 -34.56 49.32 9.69
N ASN A 8 -35.22 49.73 8.60
CA ASN A 8 -35.44 48.87 7.44
C ASN A 8 -34.13 48.47 6.74
N HIS A 9 -33.16 49.39 6.64
CA HIS A 9 -31.83 49.09 6.10
C HIS A 9 -31.01 48.17 7.02
N ALA A 10 -31.12 48.32 8.35
CA ALA A 10 -30.45 47.43 9.31
C ALA A 10 -31.04 46.01 9.28
N PHE A 11 -32.37 45.88 9.21
CA PHE A 11 -33.06 44.59 9.12
C PHE A 11 -32.77 43.87 7.80
N SER A 12 -32.77 44.59 6.68
CA SER A 12 -32.38 44.09 5.35
C SER A 12 -30.94 43.56 5.32
N ARG A 13 -29.99 44.31 5.90
CA ARG A 13 -28.58 43.90 5.99
C ARG A 13 -28.38 42.66 6.85
N LYS A 14 -29.07 42.55 7.98
CA LYS A 14 -29.02 41.36 8.85
C LYS A 14 -29.54 40.11 8.11
N LYS A 15 -30.67 40.22 7.43
CA LYS A 15 -31.25 39.12 6.64
C LYS A 15 -30.39 38.72 5.43
N ALA A 16 -29.63 39.65 4.85
CA ALA A 16 -28.65 39.33 3.81
C ALA A 16 -27.43 38.60 4.40
N TYR A 17 -26.91 39.06 5.52
CA TYR A 17 -25.77 38.44 6.22
C TYR A 17 -26.08 37.00 6.68
N ASP A 18 -27.25 36.80 7.26
CA ASP A 18 -27.69 35.47 7.71
C ASP A 18 -27.85 34.50 6.53
N ARG A 19 -28.34 34.96 5.37
CA ARG A 19 -28.42 34.13 4.16
C ARG A 19 -27.05 33.75 3.61
N VAL A 20 -26.08 34.65 3.63
CA VAL A 20 -24.70 34.36 3.22
C VAL A 20 -24.06 33.35 4.17
N ASN A 21 -24.24 33.51 5.49
CA ASN A 21 -23.71 32.56 6.48
C ASN A 21 -24.29 31.17 6.33
N VAL A 22 -25.61 31.04 6.12
CA VAL A 22 -26.26 29.73 5.88
C VAL A 22 -25.73 29.08 4.61
N PHE A 23 -25.52 29.87 3.53
CA PHE A 23 -24.95 29.37 2.29
C PHE A 23 -23.50 28.88 2.47
N VAL A 24 -22.64 29.67 3.12
CA VAL A 24 -21.24 29.30 3.40
C VAL A 24 -21.16 28.05 4.30
N GLN A 25 -22.00 27.96 5.34
CA GLN A 25 -22.09 26.77 6.18
C GLN A 25 -22.54 25.54 5.39
N ARG A 26 -23.51 25.69 4.49
CA ARG A 26 -23.99 24.60 3.64
C ARG A 26 -22.92 24.14 2.64
N CYS A 27 -22.20 25.06 2.00
CA CYS A 27 -21.06 24.74 1.14
C CYS A 27 -19.96 24.01 1.92
N GLY A 28 -19.59 24.52 3.10
CA GLY A 28 -18.59 23.88 3.97
C GLY A 28 -19.03 22.51 4.51
N PHE A 29 -20.33 22.28 4.71
CA PHE A 29 -20.87 20.97 5.08
C PHE A 29 -20.77 19.98 3.91
N MET A 30 -21.18 20.39 2.71
CA MET A 30 -21.07 19.57 1.50
C MET A 30 -19.60 19.22 1.18
N GLU A 31 -18.68 20.16 1.33
CA GLU A 31 -17.24 19.93 1.14
C GLU A 31 -16.67 18.93 2.17
N ARG A 32 -17.04 19.06 3.45
CA ARG A 32 -16.66 18.09 4.50
C ARG A 32 -17.25 16.71 4.25
N GLN A 33 -18.50 16.62 3.81
CA GLN A 33 -19.15 15.35 3.50
C GLN A 33 -18.52 14.69 2.25
N ASN A 34 -18.18 15.47 1.23
CA ASN A 34 -17.53 14.95 0.02
C ASN A 34 -16.11 14.45 0.31
N THR A 35 -15.33 15.23 1.07
CA THR A 35 -13.98 14.81 1.49
C THR A 35 -14.02 13.58 2.40
N SER A 36 -14.99 13.45 3.29
CA SER A 36 -15.23 12.23 4.08
C SER A 36 -15.41 11.00 3.18
N SER A 37 -16.33 11.07 2.21
CA SER A 37 -16.61 9.96 1.27
C SER A 37 -15.39 9.56 0.44
N ILE A 38 -14.63 10.53 -0.09
CA ILE A 38 -13.42 10.27 -0.88
C ILE A 38 -12.37 9.55 -0.03
N ASN A 39 -12.15 10.00 1.21
CA ASN A 39 -11.19 9.33 2.09
C ASN A 39 -11.60 7.90 2.38
N ARG A 40 -12.89 7.65 2.65
CA ARG A 40 -13.38 6.29 2.88
C ARG A 40 -13.19 5.39 1.67
N LEU A 41 -13.45 5.90 0.46
CA LEU A 41 -13.20 5.18 -0.78
C LEU A 41 -11.71 4.84 -0.95
N LEU A 42 -10.81 5.81 -0.76
CA LEU A 42 -9.36 5.59 -0.82
C LEU A 42 -8.90 4.58 0.24
N GLY A 43 -9.45 4.62 1.44
CA GLY A 43 -9.17 3.64 2.49
C GLY A 43 -9.57 2.22 2.09
N LEU A 44 -10.76 2.06 1.49
CA LEU A 44 -11.24 0.76 1.01
C LEU A 44 -10.39 0.25 -0.16
N LEU A 45 -10.08 1.11 -1.13
CA LEU A 45 -9.20 0.76 -2.26
C LEU A 45 -7.81 0.32 -1.78
N GLY A 46 -7.26 0.96 -0.74
CA GLY A 46 -5.98 0.59 -0.16
C GLY A 46 -6.00 -0.80 0.50
N ILE A 47 -7.09 -1.15 1.19
CA ILE A 47 -7.27 -2.50 1.76
C ILE A 47 -7.50 -3.53 0.64
N ILE A 48 -8.30 -3.19 -0.38
CA ILE A 48 -8.52 -4.06 -1.55
C ILE A 48 -7.21 -4.32 -2.28
N ALA A 49 -6.32 -3.32 -2.41
CA ALA A 49 -5.00 -3.49 -3.01
C ALA A 49 -4.18 -4.56 -2.29
N VAL A 50 -4.16 -4.54 -0.95
CA VAL A 50 -3.46 -5.55 -0.16
C VAL A 50 -4.07 -6.94 -0.35
N ILE A 51 -5.41 -7.04 -0.30
CA ILE A 51 -6.12 -8.30 -0.50
C ILE A 51 -5.84 -8.85 -1.90
N LEU A 52 -5.90 -8.01 -2.93
CA LEU A 52 -5.67 -8.40 -4.31
C LEU A 52 -4.25 -8.94 -4.51
N ALA A 53 -3.23 -8.29 -3.92
CA ALA A 53 -1.85 -8.77 -4.00
C ALA A 53 -1.72 -10.19 -3.42
N TRP A 54 -2.20 -10.40 -2.19
CA TRP A 54 -2.12 -11.71 -1.54
C TRP A 54 -2.98 -12.77 -2.23
N LEU A 55 -4.17 -12.43 -2.73
CA LEU A 55 -4.99 -13.35 -3.50
C LEU A 55 -4.31 -13.75 -4.81
N SER A 56 -3.72 -12.81 -5.53
CA SER A 56 -2.95 -13.09 -6.74
C SER A 56 -1.75 -13.99 -6.47
N ILE A 57 -0.99 -13.74 -5.39
CA ILE A 57 0.12 -14.60 -4.97
C ILE A 57 -0.38 -16.01 -4.66
N LEU A 58 -1.42 -16.14 -3.83
CA LEU A 58 -1.98 -17.45 -3.44
C LEU A 58 -2.52 -18.23 -4.64
N LEU A 59 -3.25 -17.56 -5.54
CA LEU A 59 -3.76 -18.17 -6.76
C LEU A 59 -2.63 -18.59 -7.69
N ALA A 60 -1.58 -17.78 -7.83
CA ALA A 60 -0.41 -18.14 -8.62
C ALA A 60 0.31 -19.37 -8.02
N ILE A 61 0.47 -19.44 -6.69
CA ILE A 61 1.02 -20.62 -6.00
C ILE A 61 0.20 -21.87 -6.34
N ILE A 62 -1.13 -21.81 -6.14
CA ILE A 62 -2.05 -22.94 -6.36
C ILE A 62 -1.97 -23.43 -7.81
N VAL A 63 -1.93 -22.50 -8.76
CA VAL A 63 -1.97 -22.83 -10.19
C VAL A 63 -0.61 -23.27 -10.72
N SER A 64 0.51 -22.74 -10.18
CA SER A 64 1.86 -22.88 -10.74
C SER A 64 2.33 -24.31 -11.03
N GLY A 65 1.92 -25.30 -10.25
CA GLY A 65 2.33 -26.70 -10.40
C GLY A 65 3.79 -27.02 -10.04
N CYS A 66 4.69 -26.03 -10.04
CA CYS A 66 6.13 -26.20 -9.82
C CYS A 66 6.73 -25.33 -8.70
N PHE A 67 5.92 -24.50 -8.03
CA PHE A 67 6.39 -23.63 -6.96
C PHE A 67 6.79 -24.40 -5.68
N ASN A 68 7.99 -24.12 -5.17
CA ASN A 68 8.47 -24.63 -3.89
C ASN A 68 8.90 -23.47 -2.98
N ILE A 69 8.17 -23.26 -1.89
CA ILE A 69 8.38 -22.16 -0.96
C ILE A 69 9.77 -22.15 -0.27
N VAL A 70 10.45 -23.29 -0.21
CA VAL A 70 11.75 -23.43 0.47
C VAL A 70 12.90 -23.07 -0.47
N SER A 71 12.78 -23.38 -1.76
CA SER A 71 13.87 -23.26 -2.73
C SER A 71 13.67 -22.14 -3.76
N MET A 72 12.51 -21.51 -3.82
CA MET A 72 12.16 -20.48 -4.81
C MET A 72 11.86 -19.12 -4.16
N ALA A 73 11.90 -18.06 -4.96
CA ALA A 73 11.35 -16.75 -4.64
C ALA A 73 9.84 -16.72 -4.89
N LEU A 74 9.07 -15.87 -4.22
CA LEU A 74 7.67 -15.64 -4.62
C LEU A 74 7.62 -15.02 -6.02
N SER A 75 8.59 -14.19 -6.38
CA SER A 75 8.68 -13.57 -7.71
C SER A 75 8.84 -14.58 -8.85
N ASP A 76 9.35 -15.79 -8.57
CA ASP A 76 9.42 -16.90 -9.52
C ASP A 76 8.03 -17.31 -10.05
N LEU A 77 6.95 -17.04 -9.29
CA LEU A 77 5.57 -17.20 -9.76
C LEU A 77 5.24 -16.28 -10.96
N GLY A 78 5.96 -15.17 -11.08
CA GLY A 78 5.91 -14.23 -12.19
C GLY A 78 6.80 -14.60 -13.38
N ASP A 79 7.62 -15.65 -13.27
CA ASP A 79 8.52 -16.11 -14.33
C ASP A 79 8.84 -17.62 -14.19
N TRP A 80 7.91 -18.46 -14.64
CA TRP A 80 8.01 -19.92 -14.52
C TRP A 80 9.23 -20.54 -15.23
N VAL A 81 9.84 -19.84 -16.19
CA VAL A 81 11.06 -20.30 -16.87
C VAL A 81 12.27 -20.08 -15.98
N SER A 82 12.38 -18.89 -15.41
CA SER A 82 13.47 -18.52 -14.50
C SER A 82 13.39 -19.34 -13.20
N ALA A 83 12.17 -19.59 -12.70
CA ALA A 83 11.90 -20.48 -11.57
C ALA A 83 12.56 -21.86 -11.75
N CYS A 84 12.53 -22.41 -12.96
CA CYS A 84 13.06 -23.74 -13.25
C CYS A 84 14.55 -23.76 -13.58
N ASN A 85 15.25 -22.62 -13.58
CA ASN A 85 16.65 -22.53 -14.01
C ASN A 85 16.93 -23.21 -15.36
N GLY A 86 15.94 -23.24 -16.25
CA GLY A 86 16.04 -23.91 -17.56
C GLY A 86 15.90 -25.44 -17.55
N ASP A 87 15.59 -26.09 -16.43
CA ASP A 87 15.33 -27.54 -16.37
C ASP A 87 14.06 -27.91 -17.18
N PRO A 88 14.18 -28.70 -18.26
CA PRO A 88 13.05 -29.10 -19.09
C PRO A 88 11.97 -29.88 -18.34
N LEU A 89 12.35 -30.69 -17.35
CA LEU A 89 11.40 -31.48 -16.57
C LEU A 89 10.56 -30.57 -15.68
N CYS A 90 11.19 -29.65 -14.95
CA CYS A 90 10.51 -28.63 -14.16
C CYS A 90 9.56 -27.78 -15.03
N ILE A 91 10.05 -27.30 -16.17
CA ILE A 91 9.27 -26.52 -17.14
C ILE A 91 8.02 -27.26 -17.60
N SER A 92 8.12 -28.57 -17.83
CA SER A 92 6.98 -29.39 -18.27
C SER A 92 5.88 -29.54 -17.21
N MET A 93 6.23 -29.36 -15.93
CA MET A 93 5.31 -29.46 -14.79
C MET A 93 4.70 -28.10 -14.42
N CYS A 94 5.30 -26.99 -14.85
CA CYS A 94 4.81 -25.65 -14.56
C CYS A 94 3.55 -25.29 -15.37
N ASN A 95 2.62 -24.61 -14.71
CA ASN A 95 1.49 -23.96 -15.34
C ASN A 95 1.79 -22.48 -15.61
N ARG A 96 1.80 -22.14 -16.90
CA ARG A 96 2.09 -20.78 -17.39
C ARG A 96 1.07 -19.74 -16.96
N LEU A 97 -0.10 -20.14 -16.46
CA LEU A 97 -1.11 -19.21 -15.94
C LEU A 97 -0.67 -18.50 -14.65
N SER A 98 0.32 -19.03 -13.92
CA SER A 98 0.88 -18.38 -12.72
C SER A 98 1.45 -16.99 -13.02
N GLU A 99 2.22 -16.86 -14.10
CA GLU A 99 2.89 -15.62 -14.52
C GLU A 99 1.94 -14.42 -14.64
N PRO A 100 0.89 -14.44 -15.49
CA PRO A 100 -0.03 -13.31 -15.61
C PRO A 100 -0.84 -13.06 -14.32
N ILE A 101 -1.20 -14.09 -13.56
CA ILE A 101 -1.95 -13.94 -12.30
C ILE A 101 -1.12 -13.17 -11.27
N PHE A 102 0.14 -13.57 -11.11
CA PHE A 102 1.08 -12.92 -10.20
C PHE A 102 1.39 -11.50 -10.66
N ASN A 103 1.87 -11.34 -11.90
CA ASN A 103 2.37 -10.07 -12.41
C ASN A 103 1.29 -8.98 -12.49
N TYR A 104 0.14 -9.27 -13.11
CA TYR A 104 -0.95 -8.29 -13.16
C TYR A 104 -1.55 -8.03 -11.78
N GLY A 105 -1.58 -9.05 -10.91
CA GLY A 105 -1.95 -8.89 -9.51
C GLY A 105 -1.11 -7.83 -8.79
N LEU A 106 0.21 -7.93 -8.90
CA LEU A 106 1.13 -6.97 -8.30
C LEU A 106 1.07 -5.59 -8.97
N ILE A 107 0.94 -5.52 -10.30
CA ILE A 107 0.79 -4.24 -11.03
C ILE A 107 -0.45 -3.48 -10.55
N ILE A 108 -1.62 -4.14 -10.53
CA ILE A 108 -2.88 -3.50 -10.13
C ILE A 108 -2.81 -3.12 -8.65
N SER A 109 -2.33 -4.03 -7.80
CA SER A 109 -2.24 -3.79 -6.35
C SER A 109 -1.27 -2.66 -6.00
N GLY A 110 -0.08 -2.64 -6.61
CA GLY A 110 0.90 -1.57 -6.44
C GLY A 110 0.38 -0.22 -6.91
N THR A 111 -0.30 -0.19 -8.07
CA THR A 111 -0.91 1.04 -8.60
C THR A 111 -2.00 1.57 -7.67
N LEU A 112 -2.91 0.70 -7.23
CA LEU A 112 -3.95 1.08 -6.27
C LEU A 112 -3.34 1.57 -4.96
N LEU A 113 -2.34 0.86 -4.43
CA LEU A 113 -1.64 1.27 -3.21
C LEU A 113 -1.06 2.68 -3.35
N ALA A 114 -0.35 2.96 -4.45
CA ALA A 114 0.22 4.28 -4.72
C ALA A 114 -0.86 5.38 -4.75
N ILE A 115 -1.97 5.16 -5.45
CA ILE A 115 -3.10 6.12 -5.54
C ILE A 115 -3.71 6.39 -4.16
N THR A 116 -3.89 5.35 -3.34
CA THR A 116 -4.59 5.46 -2.04
C THR A 116 -3.84 6.31 -1.02
N THR A 117 -2.52 6.44 -1.18
CA THR A 117 -1.69 7.32 -0.34
C THR A 117 -2.10 8.79 -0.39
N MET A 118 -2.76 9.25 -1.47
CA MET A 118 -3.28 10.61 -1.58
C MET A 118 -4.16 11.00 -0.38
N GLY A 119 -4.95 10.06 0.15
CA GLY A 119 -5.79 10.28 1.33
C GLY A 119 -5.00 10.48 2.62
N LEU A 120 -3.76 9.99 2.70
CA LEU A 120 -2.92 10.07 3.89
C LEU A 120 -2.17 11.41 4.01
N TYR A 121 -1.97 12.14 2.91
CA TYR A 121 -1.19 13.39 2.90
C TYR A 121 -1.78 14.50 3.78
N LYS A 122 -3.09 14.46 4.07
CA LYS A 122 -3.72 15.38 5.02
C LYS A 122 -3.29 15.15 6.48
N PHE A 123 -2.73 13.98 6.80
CA PHE A 123 -2.30 13.62 8.16
C PHE A 123 -0.79 13.73 8.37
N SER A 124 -0.01 13.52 7.32
CA SER A 124 1.44 13.66 7.33
C SER A 124 1.96 13.69 5.89
N LYS A 125 3.06 14.42 5.65
CA LYS A 125 3.74 14.38 4.35
C LYS A 125 4.86 13.34 4.29
N SER A 126 5.35 12.84 5.43
CA SER A 126 6.60 12.06 5.46
C SER A 126 6.40 10.59 5.09
N TYR A 127 5.65 9.82 5.89
CA TYR A 127 5.48 8.38 5.65
C TYR A 127 4.66 8.06 4.39
N PRO A 128 3.68 8.87 3.92
CA PRO A 128 2.96 8.55 2.69
C PRO A 128 3.83 8.53 1.44
N ILE A 129 4.87 9.37 1.36
CA ILE A 129 5.82 9.37 0.23
C ILE A 129 6.47 7.99 0.08
N PHE A 130 6.96 7.43 1.18
CA PHE A 130 7.58 6.10 1.17
C PHE A 130 6.57 5.01 0.79
N ILE A 131 5.31 5.11 1.21
CA ILE A 131 4.25 4.20 0.76
C ILE A 131 3.98 4.36 -0.74
N THR A 132 3.96 5.59 -1.26
CA THR A 132 3.75 5.85 -2.69
C THR A 132 4.85 5.17 -3.49
N VAL A 133 6.12 5.34 -3.08
CA VAL A 133 7.26 4.69 -3.72
C VAL A 133 7.14 3.17 -3.62
N ALA A 134 6.77 2.63 -2.44
CA ALA A 134 6.56 1.19 -2.27
C ALA A 134 5.47 0.65 -3.22
N GLY A 135 4.36 1.36 -3.39
CA GLY A 135 3.32 0.98 -4.35
C GLY A 135 3.81 0.97 -5.79
N ILE A 136 4.61 1.97 -6.18
CA ILE A 136 5.23 2.02 -7.52
C ILE A 136 6.19 0.86 -7.71
N THR A 137 7.07 0.59 -6.76
CA THR A 137 8.04 -0.50 -6.85
C THR A 137 7.37 -1.87 -6.82
N LEU A 138 6.26 -2.03 -6.09
CA LEU A 138 5.45 -3.26 -6.14
C LEU A 138 4.87 -3.49 -7.54
N ALA A 139 4.39 -2.42 -8.19
CA ALA A 139 3.92 -2.54 -9.56
C ALA A 139 5.07 -2.86 -10.53
N LEU A 140 6.27 -2.31 -10.29
CA LEU A 140 7.46 -2.62 -11.07
C LEU A 140 7.92 -4.08 -10.92
N ILE A 141 7.77 -4.71 -9.75
CA ILE A 141 8.05 -6.15 -9.55
C ILE A 141 7.20 -6.99 -10.51
N GLY A 142 5.90 -6.69 -10.63
CA GLY A 142 5.03 -7.39 -11.58
C GLY A 142 5.30 -7.01 -13.04
N PHE A 143 5.73 -5.79 -13.32
CA PHE A 143 6.02 -5.32 -14.68
C PHE A 143 7.36 -5.82 -15.23
N LEU A 144 8.33 -6.08 -14.34
CA LEU A 144 9.67 -6.54 -14.65
C LEU A 144 9.87 -7.92 -14.01
N PRO A 145 9.39 -9.03 -14.61
CA PRO A 145 9.59 -10.38 -14.09
C PRO A 145 11.07 -10.76 -13.88
N GLU A 146 11.33 -11.88 -13.21
CA GLU A 146 12.67 -12.32 -12.80
C GLU A 146 13.72 -12.30 -13.93
N ARG A 147 13.34 -12.61 -15.18
CA ARG A 147 14.20 -12.51 -16.37
C ARG A 147 14.84 -11.13 -16.61
N PHE A 148 14.32 -10.08 -15.98
CA PHE A 148 14.91 -8.73 -16.02
C PHE A 148 16.08 -8.56 -15.03
N GLY A 149 16.41 -9.59 -14.25
CA GLY A 149 17.59 -9.69 -13.41
C GLY A 149 17.71 -8.52 -12.44
N ILE A 150 18.78 -7.72 -12.57
CA ILE A 150 19.06 -6.61 -11.66
C ILE A 150 17.91 -5.61 -11.52
N TYR A 151 17.13 -5.38 -12.58
CA TYR A 151 16.00 -4.45 -12.50
C TYR A 151 14.84 -5.00 -11.66
N HIS A 152 14.61 -6.32 -11.72
CA HIS A 152 13.66 -7.01 -10.84
C HIS A 152 14.14 -6.88 -9.38
N PHE A 153 15.39 -7.29 -9.14
CA PHE A 153 16.00 -7.23 -7.81
C PHE A 153 15.94 -5.83 -7.18
N MET A 154 16.32 -4.79 -7.93
CA MET A 154 16.25 -3.42 -7.43
C MET A 154 14.82 -2.97 -7.12
N SER A 155 13.83 -3.44 -7.88
CA SER A 155 12.41 -3.14 -7.62
C SER A 155 11.94 -3.84 -6.34
N ALA A 156 12.29 -5.11 -6.14
CA ALA A 156 11.99 -5.86 -4.92
C ALA A 156 12.65 -5.25 -3.68
N LEU A 157 13.96 -4.97 -3.75
CA LEU A 157 14.71 -4.34 -2.67
C LEU A 157 14.12 -2.96 -2.30
N ALA A 158 13.81 -2.14 -3.31
CA ALA A 158 13.21 -0.83 -3.09
C ALA A 158 11.82 -0.95 -2.43
N PHE A 159 11.00 -1.93 -2.83
CA PHE A 159 9.71 -2.19 -2.19
C PHE A 159 9.87 -2.51 -0.70
N PHE A 160 10.68 -3.50 -0.33
CA PHE A 160 10.85 -3.89 1.07
C PHE A 160 11.46 -2.77 1.91
N LEU A 161 12.48 -2.10 1.39
CA LEU A 161 13.18 -1.03 2.09
C LEU A 161 12.29 0.20 2.31
N THR A 162 11.58 0.66 1.28
CA THR A 162 10.74 1.86 1.39
C THR A 162 9.54 1.62 2.29
N LEU A 163 8.94 0.43 2.26
CA LEU A 163 7.84 0.07 3.15
C LEU A 163 8.30 -0.03 4.62
N LEU A 164 9.50 -0.57 4.85
CA LEU A 164 10.13 -0.57 6.18
C LEU A 164 10.40 0.85 6.69
N ILE A 165 10.99 1.71 5.84
CA ILE A 165 11.23 3.12 6.18
C ILE A 165 9.90 3.82 6.50
N ALA A 166 8.83 3.57 5.74
CA ALA A 166 7.51 4.13 6.00
C ALA A 166 7.01 3.79 7.41
N MET A 167 7.15 2.53 7.84
CA MET A 167 6.77 2.07 9.18
C MET A 167 7.60 2.72 10.29
N ILE A 168 8.90 2.85 10.09
CA ILE A 168 9.81 3.50 11.05
C ILE A 168 9.47 4.99 11.17
N VAL A 169 9.35 5.70 10.05
CA VAL A 169 8.99 7.13 10.01
C VAL A 169 7.62 7.36 10.66
N TYR A 170 6.64 6.51 10.36
CA TYR A 170 5.33 6.55 11.00
C TYR A 170 5.44 6.42 12.53
N SER A 171 6.23 5.44 13.01
CA SER A 171 6.41 5.17 14.43
C SER A 171 7.10 6.32 15.15
N VAL A 172 8.12 6.93 14.54
CA VAL A 172 8.83 8.09 15.10
C VAL A 172 7.88 9.29 15.24
N ILE A 173 7.13 9.62 14.19
CA ILE A 173 6.20 10.76 14.17
C ILE A 173 5.04 10.55 15.16
N ASN A 174 4.56 9.30 15.28
CA ASN A 174 3.37 8.98 16.08
C ASN A 174 3.71 8.26 17.39
N ARG A 175 4.95 8.34 17.89
CA ARG A 175 5.46 7.61 19.06
C ARG A 175 4.62 7.72 20.34
N ARG A 176 3.82 8.78 20.48
CA ARG A 176 2.92 9.02 21.63
C ARG A 176 1.45 8.65 21.36
N LYS A 177 1.09 8.23 20.13
CA LYS A 177 -0.30 8.13 19.66
C LYS A 177 -0.88 6.71 19.70
N GLY A 178 -0.79 6.07 20.86
CA GLY A 178 -1.57 4.86 21.16
C GLY A 178 -1.07 3.56 20.53
N LEU A 179 -1.93 2.54 20.54
CA LEU A 179 -1.59 1.13 20.27
C LEU A 179 -1.00 0.89 18.86
N LEU A 180 -1.52 1.56 17.82
CA LEU A 180 -1.07 1.37 16.44
C LEU A 180 0.43 1.71 16.26
N SER A 181 0.92 2.76 16.91
CA SER A 181 2.35 3.10 16.86
C SER A 181 3.24 2.04 17.52
N LYS A 182 2.79 1.45 18.63
CA LYS A 182 3.52 0.36 19.30
C LYS A 182 3.54 -0.91 18.45
N MET A 183 2.39 -1.28 17.89
CA MET A 183 2.28 -2.41 16.96
C MET A 183 3.13 -2.22 15.71
N THR A 184 3.20 -0.99 15.19
CA THR A 184 4.02 -0.68 14.00
C THR A 184 5.48 -1.02 14.21
N LEU A 185 6.05 -0.75 15.40
CA LEU A 185 7.45 -1.09 15.70
C LEU A 185 7.69 -2.61 15.68
N ILE A 186 6.74 -3.40 16.21
CA ILE A 186 6.83 -4.86 16.19
C ILE A 186 6.75 -5.38 14.74
N LEU A 187 5.78 -4.90 13.97
CA LEU A 187 5.62 -5.28 12.57
C LEU A 187 6.83 -4.86 11.73
N ALA A 188 7.36 -3.66 11.96
CA ALA A 188 8.59 -3.18 11.32
C ALA A 188 9.80 -4.05 11.66
N PHE A 189 9.92 -4.50 12.92
CA PHE A 189 11.01 -5.39 13.32
C PHE A 189 10.93 -6.74 12.61
N VAL A 190 9.73 -7.33 12.50
CA VAL A 190 9.55 -8.59 11.74
C VAL A 190 9.87 -8.38 10.26
N SER A 191 9.37 -7.30 9.66
CA SER A 191 9.70 -6.97 8.26
C SER A 191 11.19 -6.72 8.05
N PHE A 192 11.89 -6.14 9.04
CA PHE A 192 13.33 -5.95 9.01
C PHE A 192 14.07 -7.30 9.01
N ILE A 193 13.62 -8.30 9.80
CA ILE A 193 14.18 -9.66 9.75
C ILE A 193 14.04 -10.23 8.33
N GLY A 194 12.87 -10.08 7.70
CA GLY A 194 12.65 -10.52 6.32
C GLY A 194 13.64 -9.87 5.34
N LEU A 195 13.86 -8.56 5.45
CA LEU A 195 14.83 -7.83 4.63
C LEU A 195 16.28 -8.29 4.88
N VAL A 196 16.67 -8.52 6.14
CA VAL A 196 18.01 -9.02 6.47
C VAL A 196 18.23 -10.41 5.90
N LEU A 197 17.24 -11.31 6.01
CA LEU A 197 17.31 -12.65 5.43
C LEU A 197 17.40 -12.58 3.90
N PHE A 198 16.59 -11.72 3.26
CA PHE A 198 16.63 -11.49 1.82
C PHE A 198 18.04 -11.07 1.35
N ILE A 199 18.65 -10.09 2.03
CA ILE A 199 20.02 -9.63 1.72
C ILE A 199 21.06 -10.72 2.02
N ALA A 200 20.90 -11.47 3.11
CA ALA A 200 21.83 -12.52 3.48
C ALA A 200 21.87 -13.67 2.47
N ILE A 201 20.72 -14.04 1.90
CA ILE A 201 20.62 -15.02 0.81
C ILE A 201 21.31 -14.48 -0.44
N GLU A 202 21.02 -13.24 -0.84
CA GLU A 202 21.65 -12.60 -2.01
C GLU A 202 23.18 -12.53 -1.91
N LEU A 203 23.71 -12.31 -0.71
CA LEU A 203 25.16 -12.28 -0.44
C LEU A 203 25.78 -13.68 -0.28
N GLY A 204 24.99 -14.76 -0.41
CA GLY A 204 25.46 -16.14 -0.32
C GLY A 204 25.78 -16.60 1.11
N PHE A 205 25.28 -15.91 2.14
CA PHE A 205 25.47 -16.33 3.53
C PHE A 205 24.50 -17.42 3.98
N ILE A 206 23.36 -17.57 3.29
CA ILE A 206 22.30 -18.52 3.60
C ILE A 206 21.87 -19.20 2.30
N ASP A 207 21.84 -20.53 2.30
CA ASP A 207 21.35 -21.34 1.18
C ASP A 207 19.86 -21.67 1.40
N LEU A 208 18.99 -20.72 1.02
CA LEU A 208 17.53 -20.82 1.10
C LEU A 208 16.91 -20.01 -0.05
N GLY A 209 15.75 -20.42 -0.54
CA GLY A 209 14.95 -19.60 -1.46
C GLY A 209 14.44 -18.31 -0.82
N TYR A 210 14.10 -17.33 -1.65
CA TYR A 210 13.67 -16.00 -1.20
C TYR A 210 12.23 -15.93 -0.68
N ALA A 211 11.37 -16.91 -0.98
CA ALA A 211 9.94 -16.81 -0.68
C ALA A 211 9.63 -16.63 0.82
N ILE A 212 10.34 -17.34 1.71
CA ILE A 212 10.16 -17.19 3.16
C ILE A 212 10.55 -15.76 3.63
N PRO A 213 11.77 -15.25 3.34
CA PRO A 213 12.14 -13.86 3.61
C PRO A 213 11.13 -12.84 3.07
N GLU A 214 10.63 -13.04 1.86
CA GLU A 214 9.67 -12.13 1.24
C GLU A 214 8.32 -12.13 1.96
N ILE A 215 7.83 -13.30 2.41
CA ILE A 215 6.61 -13.39 3.23
C ILE A 215 6.82 -12.70 4.58
N ILE A 216 7.95 -12.96 5.25
CA ILE A 216 8.30 -12.33 6.54
C ILE A 216 8.43 -10.81 6.38
N GLY A 217 8.96 -10.34 5.25
CA GLY A 217 9.06 -8.93 4.90
C GLY A 217 7.70 -8.28 4.63
N ALA A 218 6.91 -8.88 3.74
CA ALA A 218 5.72 -8.26 3.16
C ALA A 218 4.46 -8.41 4.02
N LEU A 219 4.28 -9.53 4.73
CA LEU A 219 3.04 -9.81 5.47
C LEU A 219 2.83 -8.86 6.65
N PRO A 220 3.81 -8.60 7.53
CA PRO A 220 3.65 -7.65 8.64
C PRO A 220 3.38 -6.23 8.13
N ALA A 221 4.04 -5.84 7.05
CA ALA A 221 3.86 -4.53 6.44
C ALA A 221 2.48 -4.39 5.77
N SER A 222 1.96 -5.47 5.16
CA SER A 222 0.59 -5.55 4.61
C SER A 222 -0.48 -5.41 5.70
N ILE A 223 -0.26 -6.04 6.86
CA ILE A 223 -1.13 -5.90 8.03
C ILE A 223 -1.10 -4.45 8.53
N TRP A 224 0.10 -3.89 8.69
CA TRP A 224 0.28 -2.51 9.13
C TRP A 224 -0.44 -1.51 8.23
N ILE A 225 -0.26 -1.64 6.91
CA ILE A 225 -0.81 -0.67 5.96
C ILE A 225 -2.34 -0.74 5.91
N SER A 226 -2.91 -1.94 6.02
CA SER A 226 -4.35 -2.15 6.13
C SER A 226 -4.91 -1.49 7.40
N LEU A 227 -4.23 -1.66 8.54
CA LEU A 227 -4.58 -1.00 9.79
C LEU A 227 -4.45 0.52 9.70
N LEU A 228 -3.43 1.02 8.99
CA LEU A 228 -3.23 2.45 8.76
C LEU A 228 -4.40 3.04 7.97
N PHE A 229 -4.75 2.45 6.83
CA PHE A 229 -5.88 2.89 6.02
C PHE A 229 -7.21 2.81 6.77
N TYR A 230 -7.45 1.71 7.49
CA TYR A 230 -8.64 1.60 8.33
C TYR A 230 -8.72 2.73 9.37
N ASN A 231 -7.65 2.99 10.11
CA ASN A 231 -7.67 3.97 11.20
C ASN A 231 -7.74 5.43 10.71
N TYR A 232 -7.13 5.76 9.58
CA TYR A 232 -7.00 7.14 9.11
C TYR A 232 -8.00 7.51 8.01
N LEU A 233 -8.33 6.57 7.13
CA LEU A 233 -9.16 6.84 5.96
C LEU A 233 -10.59 6.32 6.08
N ILE A 234 -10.84 5.29 6.89
CA ILE A 234 -12.18 4.71 7.06
C ILE A 234 -12.81 5.10 8.41
N LYS A 235 -12.08 4.93 9.51
CA LYS A 235 -12.61 5.19 10.86
C LYS A 235 -12.72 6.69 11.17
N ARG A 236 -11.85 7.51 10.56
CA ARG A 236 -11.77 8.97 10.75
C ARG A 236 -12.38 9.78 9.60
N SER A 237 -12.91 9.12 8.56
CA SER A 237 -13.68 9.80 7.51
C SER A 237 -15.03 10.25 8.04
#